data_AF-A0A4E0RDI5-F1
#
_entry.id   AF-A0A4E0RDI5-F1
#
_cell.length_a   1.000
_cell.length_b   1.000
_cell.length_c   1.000
_cell.angle_alpha   90.00
_cell.angle_beta   90.00
_cell.angle_gamma   90.00
#
_symmetry.space_group_name_H-M   'P 1'
#
loop_
_entity.id
_entity.type
_entity.pdbx_description
1 polymer ?
#
loop_
_entity_poly.entity_id
_entity_poly.type
_entity_poly.pdbx_seq_one_letter_code
_entity_poly.pdbx_strand_id
1 'polypeptide(L)'
;MSISCAAVSRPDLVMKSLIPVVMAGIIAIYGLVVAVLISQRVDERSLCDFGAGLSVGISGLAAGYAIGIVGEEGVRSTAKQPKMFVGMVLILIFAEVLGLYGLIVALMLSTK
;
A
#
# COMPACT_ATOMS: atom_id res chain seq x y z
N MET A 1 4.04 19.09 -4.53
CA MET A 1 5.51 19.21 -4.45
C MET A 1 5.99 17.81 -4.22
N SER A 2 6.37 17.14 -5.31
CA SER A 2 6.62 15.70 -5.30
C SER A 2 7.81 15.36 -4.40
N ILE A 3 7.93 14.09 -4.01
CA ILE A 3 9.00 13.56 -3.14
C ILE A 3 10.40 14.02 -3.62
N SER A 4 10.61 14.03 -4.94
CA SER A 4 11.84 14.51 -5.58
C SER A 4 12.08 16.02 -5.44
N CYS A 5 11.02 16.84 -5.40
CA CYS A 5 11.16 18.28 -5.14
C CYS A 5 11.60 18.55 -3.70
N ALA A 6 11.11 17.74 -2.74
CA ALA A 6 11.57 17.83 -1.35
C ALA A 6 13.06 17.45 -1.21
N ALA A 7 13.55 16.52 -2.03
CA ALA A 7 14.95 16.11 -2.07
C ALA A 7 15.90 17.25 -2.49
N VAL A 8 15.47 18.11 -3.42
CA VAL A 8 16.29 19.26 -3.88
C VAL A 8 16.37 20.35 -2.82
N SER A 9 15.27 20.64 -2.12
CA SER A 9 15.25 21.70 -1.10
C SER A 9 15.84 21.27 0.23
N ARG A 10 15.67 20.01 0.65
CA ARG A 10 16.17 19.46 1.91
C ARG A 10 16.64 18.01 1.74
N PRO A 11 17.90 17.79 1.33
CA PRO A 11 18.43 16.45 1.07
C PRO A 11 18.44 15.57 2.32
N ASP A 12 18.56 16.16 3.51
CA ASP A 12 18.57 15.43 4.79
C ASP A 12 17.25 14.68 5.09
N LEU A 13 16.14 15.11 4.46
CA LEU A 13 14.82 14.51 4.65
C LEU A 13 14.49 13.41 3.63
N VAL A 14 15.38 13.15 2.66
CA VAL A 14 15.16 12.15 1.60
C VAL A 14 14.91 10.77 2.19
N MET A 15 15.76 10.34 3.12
CA MET A 15 15.66 9.00 3.69
C MET A 15 14.34 8.77 4.45
N LYS A 16 13.81 9.82 5.09
CA LYS A 16 12.51 9.80 5.77
C LYS A 16 11.34 9.80 4.79
N SER A 17 11.52 10.42 3.63
CA SER A 17 10.49 10.54 2.59
C SER A 17 10.32 9.27 1.75
N LEU A 18 11.15 8.24 1.96
CA LEU A 18 11.03 6.94 1.29
C LEU A 18 9.96 6.04 1.91
N ILE A 19 9.48 6.32 3.13
CA ILE A 19 8.51 5.47 3.83
C ILE A 19 7.22 5.24 3.02
N PRO A 20 6.56 6.26 2.44
CA PRO A 20 5.37 6.06 1.61
C PRO A 20 5.65 5.20 0.36
N VAL A 21 6.86 5.28 -0.19
CA VAL A 21 7.27 4.49 -1.37
C VAL A 21 7.40 3.01 -1.02
N VAL A 22 8.02 2.72 0.13
CA VAL A 22 8.15 1.33 0.63
C VAL A 22 6.78 0.73 0.92
N MET A 23 5.89 1.50 1.57
CA MET A 23 4.51 1.10 1.86
C MET A 23 3.69 0.79 0.60
N ALA A 24 3.81 1.62 -0.44
CA ALA A 24 3.21 1.31 -1.74
C ALA A 24 3.75 -0.01 -2.34
N GLY A 25 5.04 -0.31 -2.13
CA GLY A 25 5.66 -1.57 -2.56
C GLY A 25 5.12 -2.81 -1.82
N ILE A 26 4.78 -2.68 -0.53
CA ILE A 26 4.24 -3.78 0.27
C ILE A 26 2.87 -4.23 -0.27
N ILE A 27 2.04 -3.31 -0.74
CA ILE A 27 0.73 -3.63 -1.35
C ILE A 27 0.89 -4.52 -2.60
N ALA A 28 1.93 -4.29 -3.41
CA ALA A 28 2.19 -5.12 -4.59
C ALA A 28 2.52 -6.57 -4.21
N ILE A 29 3.20 -6.77 -3.08
CA ILE A 29 3.53 -8.11 -2.55
C ILE A 29 2.25 -8.85 -2.15
N TYR A 30 1.25 -8.17 -1.60
CA TYR A 30 -0.04 -8.80 -1.26
C TYR A 30 -0.72 -9.39 -2.50
N GLY A 31 -0.75 -8.65 -3.61
CA GLY A 31 -1.28 -9.13 -4.88
C GLY A 31 -0.48 -10.31 -5.44
N LEU A 32 0.85 -10.26 -5.36
CA LEU A 32 1.73 -11.35 -5.81
C LEU A 32 1.48 -12.64 -5.03
N VAL A 33 1.35 -12.57 -3.70
CA VAL A 33 1.10 -13.74 -2.85
C VAL A 33 -0.22 -14.43 -3.24
N VAL A 34 -1.29 -13.66 -3.43
CA VAL A 34 -2.60 -14.22 -3.85
C VAL A 34 -2.52 -14.82 -5.25
N ALA A 35 -1.83 -14.17 -6.19
CA ALA A 35 -1.66 -14.69 -7.54
C ALA A 35 -0.91 -16.04 -7.57
N VAL A 36 0.15 -16.18 -6.76
CA VAL A 36 0.89 -17.44 -6.64
C VAL A 36 0.04 -18.54 -6.02
N LEU A 37 -0.77 -18.23 -5.01
CA LEU A 37 -1.67 -19.20 -4.37
C LEU A 37 -2.76 -19.72 -5.33
N ILE A 38 -3.34 -18.84 -6.14
CA ILE A 38 -4.33 -19.23 -7.16
C ILE A 38 -3.69 -20.10 -8.25
N SER A 39 -2.47 -19.75 -8.69
CA SER A 39 -1.74 -20.50 -9.73
C SER A 39 -1.44 -21.95 -9.37
N GLN A 40 -1.43 -22.29 -8.07
CA GLN A 40 -1.21 -23.66 -7.60
C GLN A 40 -2.48 -24.53 -7.60
N ARG A 41 -3.68 -23.98 -7.86
CA ARG A 41 -4.98 -24.65 -7.65
C ARG A 41 -5.95 -24.52 -8.84
N VAL A 42 -5.43 -24.58 -10.07
CA VAL A 42 -6.15 -24.25 -11.32
C VAL A 42 -7.13 -25.35 -11.78
N ASP A 43 -7.84 -26.03 -10.87
CA ASP A 43 -8.63 -27.20 -11.25
C ASP A 43 -10.16 -27.04 -11.13
N GLU A 44 -10.76 -26.40 -10.10
CA GLU A 44 -12.25 -26.44 -9.97
C GLU A 44 -12.98 -25.21 -9.36
N ARG A 45 -12.31 -24.10 -8.99
CA ARG A 45 -12.92 -22.98 -8.21
C ARG A 45 -12.85 -21.59 -8.84
N SER A 46 -13.10 -21.51 -10.16
CA SER A 46 -12.90 -20.28 -10.95
C SER A 46 -13.56 -19.00 -10.40
N LEU A 47 -14.79 -19.06 -9.87
CA LEU A 47 -15.47 -17.87 -9.32
C LEU A 47 -14.93 -17.42 -7.96
N CYS A 48 -14.53 -18.36 -7.09
CA CYS A 48 -13.96 -18.03 -5.78
C CYS A 48 -12.57 -17.41 -5.94
N ASP A 49 -11.75 -17.96 -6.85
CA ASP A 49 -10.41 -17.43 -7.14
C ASP A 49 -10.48 -16.06 -7.86
N PHE A 50 -11.47 -15.88 -8.75
CA PHE A 50 -11.74 -14.58 -9.35
C PHE A 50 -12.17 -13.54 -8.31
N GLY A 51 -13.04 -13.93 -7.37
CA GLY A 51 -13.44 -13.09 -6.23
C GLY A 51 -12.28 -12.76 -5.29
N ALA A 52 -11.40 -13.73 -5.02
CA ALA A 52 -10.20 -13.53 -4.21
C ALA A 52 -9.25 -12.52 -4.89
N GLY A 53 -8.98 -12.67 -6.19
CA GLY A 53 -8.16 -11.74 -6.97
C GLY A 53 -8.74 -10.33 -7.03
N LEU A 54 -10.06 -10.19 -7.24
CA LEU A 54 -10.73 -8.88 -7.25
C LEU A 54 -10.70 -8.20 -5.88
N SER A 55 -10.89 -8.96 -4.80
CA SER A 55 -10.90 -8.40 -3.45
C SER A 55 -9.58 -7.75 -3.07
N VAL A 56 -8.44 -8.42 -3.31
CA VAL A 56 -7.09 -7.88 -3.04
C VAL A 56 -6.71 -6.79 -4.04
N GLY A 57 -7.14 -6.91 -5.30
CA GLY A 57 -6.84 -5.93 -6.35
C GLY A 57 -7.49 -4.57 -6.11
N ILE A 58 -8.80 -4.56 -5.86
CA ILE A 58 -9.55 -3.30 -5.64
C ILE A 58 -9.17 -2.67 -4.29
N SER A 59 -9.01 -3.48 -3.23
CA SER A 59 -8.57 -2.95 -1.93
C SER A 59 -7.14 -2.39 -1.99
N GLY A 60 -6.24 -3.08 -2.70
CA GLY A 60 -4.86 -2.67 -2.90
C GLY A 60 -4.77 -1.37 -3.71
N LEU A 61 -5.59 -1.22 -4.75
CA LEU A 61 -5.67 0.03 -5.51
C LEU A 61 -6.15 1.20 -4.65
N ALA A 62 -7.21 0.98 -3.85
CA ALA A 62 -7.72 2.02 -2.95
C ALA A 62 -6.68 2.41 -1.87
N ALA A 63 -6.00 1.43 -1.27
CA ALA A 63 -4.95 1.66 -0.29
C ALA A 63 -3.74 2.40 -0.90
N GLY A 64 -3.28 1.98 -2.08
CA GLY A 64 -2.19 2.62 -2.81
C GLY A 64 -2.50 4.05 -3.20
N TYR A 65 -3.75 4.33 -3.61
CA TYR A 65 -4.21 5.69 -3.89
C TYR A 65 -4.18 6.58 -2.65
N ALA A 66 -4.67 6.07 -1.50
CA ALA A 66 -4.63 6.80 -0.23
C ALA A 66 -3.18 7.09 0.22
N ILE A 67 -2.29 6.09 0.15
CA ILE A 67 -0.87 6.24 0.49
C ILE A 67 -0.19 7.27 -0.41
N GLY A 68 -0.49 7.28 -1.71
CA GLY A 68 0.07 8.24 -2.67
C GLY A 68 -0.27 9.69 -2.30
N ILE A 69 -1.55 9.97 -2.02
CA ILE A 69 -2.01 11.32 -1.66
C ILE A 69 -1.47 11.75 -0.30
N VAL A 70 -1.59 10.88 0.71
CA VAL A 70 -1.10 11.17 2.07
C VAL A 70 0.42 11.33 2.07
N GLY A 71 1.13 10.54 1.27
CA GLY A 71 2.58 10.61 1.10
C GLY A 71 3.03 11.95 0.52
N GLU A 72 2.38 12.45 -0.54
CA GLU A 72 2.76 13.73 -1.15
C GLU A 72 2.56 14.91 -0.18
N GLU A 73 1.36 15.03 0.41
CA GLU A 73 1.07 16.14 1.33
C GLU A 73 1.79 15.99 2.68
N GLY A 74 2.02 14.75 3.12
CA GLY A 74 2.75 14.43 4.35
C GLY A 74 4.23 14.81 4.25
N VAL A 75 4.89 14.50 3.13
CA VAL A 75 6.29 14.89 2.90
C VAL A 75 6.41 16.41 2.80
N ARG A 76 5.48 17.07 2.11
CA ARG A 76 5.44 18.54 2.01
C ARG A 76 5.24 19.21 3.37
N SER A 77 4.39 18.66 4.22
CA SER A 77 4.13 19.17 5.57
C SER A 77 5.31 18.92 6.50
N THR A 78 5.94 17.75 6.39
CA THR A 78 7.15 17.40 7.15
C THR A 78 8.34 18.30 6.77
N ALA A 79 8.43 18.71 5.50
CA ALA A 79 9.41 19.69 5.08
C ALA A 79 9.18 21.04 5.81
N LYS A 80 7.94 21.51 5.95
CA LYS A 80 7.66 22.76 6.68
C LYS A 80 7.92 22.63 8.18
N GLN A 81 7.50 21.51 8.78
CA GLN A 81 7.64 21.27 10.22
C GLN A 81 8.00 19.80 10.50
N PRO A 82 9.21 19.51 11.02
CA PRO A 82 9.70 18.13 11.16
C PRO A 82 8.90 17.31 12.20
N LYS A 83 8.19 17.96 13.13
CA LYS A 83 7.34 17.29 14.12
C LYS A 83 6.12 16.57 13.49
N MET A 84 5.73 16.95 12.28
CA MET A 84 4.60 16.34 11.56
C MET A 84 4.91 14.94 11.00
N PHE A 85 6.18 14.53 11.02
CA PHE A 85 6.63 13.23 10.51
C PHE A 85 5.91 12.05 11.18
N VAL A 86 5.77 12.07 12.51
CA VAL A 86 5.11 10.98 13.25
C VAL A 86 3.63 10.90 12.90
N GLY A 87 2.96 12.05 12.74
CA GLY A 87 1.56 12.12 12.33
C GLY A 87 1.34 11.55 10.93
N MET A 88 2.23 11.88 9.98
CA MET A 88 2.21 11.30 8.62
C MET A 88 2.31 9.77 8.67
N VAL A 89 3.27 9.23 9.42
CA VAL A 89 3.46 7.78 9.54
C VAL A 89 2.23 7.10 10.13
N LEU A 90 1.61 7.69 11.15
CA LEU A 90 0.39 7.15 11.75
C LEU A 90 -0.77 7.04 10.73
N ILE A 91 -0.97 8.08 9.91
CA ILE A 91 -2.02 8.07 8.87
C ILE A 91 -1.70 7.00 7.81
N LEU A 92 -0.44 6.87 7.40
CA LEU A 92 -0.02 5.86 6.43
C LEU A 92 -0.28 4.43 6.93
N ILE A 93 -0.06 4.14 8.21
CA ILE A 93 -0.37 2.82 8.79
C ILE A 93 -1.86 2.50 8.65
N PHE A 94 -2.76 3.45 8.92
CA PHE A 94 -4.20 3.23 8.73
C PHE A 94 -4.58 3.01 7.26
N ALA A 95 -3.92 3.71 6.34
CA ALA A 95 -4.10 3.51 4.90
C ALA A 95 -3.63 2.10 4.46
N GLU A 96 -2.51 1.62 5.00
CA GLU A 96 -1.95 0.29 4.71
C GLU A 96 -2.91 -0.84 5.12
N VAL A 97 -3.57 -0.69 6.27
CA VAL A 97 -4.47 -1.72 6.81
C VAL A 97 -5.64 -2.02 5.87
N LEU A 98 -6.05 -1.06 5.02
CA LEU A 98 -7.06 -1.28 3.98
C LEU A 98 -6.63 -2.37 2.98
N GLY A 99 -5.34 -2.41 2.63
CA GLY A 99 -4.76 -3.45 1.77
C GLY A 99 -4.69 -4.81 2.46
N LEU A 100 -4.32 -4.81 3.75
CA LEU A 100 -4.30 -6.03 4.57
C LEU A 100 -5.68 -6.68 4.71
N TYR A 101 -6.75 -5.89 4.83
CA TYR A 101 -8.10 -6.44 4.89
C TYR A 101 -8.48 -7.20 3.62
N GLY A 102 -8.14 -6.68 2.43
CA GLY A 102 -8.39 -7.40 1.18
C GLY A 102 -7.58 -8.69 1.05
N LEU A 103 -6.33 -8.69 1.53
CA LEU A 103 -5.51 -9.91 1.57
C LEU A 103 -6.15 -10.99 2.45
N ILE A 104 -6.62 -10.65 3.65
CA ILE A 104 -7.26 -11.61 4.57
C ILE A 104 -8.53 -12.19 3.94
N VAL A 105 -9.34 -11.36 3.30
CA VAL A 105 -10.55 -11.82 2.59
C VAL A 105 -10.19 -12.76 1.43
N ALA A 106 -9.19 -12.41 0.63
CA ALA A 106 -8.72 -13.27 -0.48
C ALA A 106 -8.24 -14.64 0.02
N LEU A 107 -7.51 -14.69 1.14
CA LEU A 107 -7.06 -15.95 1.76
C LEU A 107 -8.21 -16.79 2.30
N MET A 108 -9.22 -16.16 2.93
CA MET A 108 -10.42 -16.87 3.38
C MET A 108 -11.21 -17.47 2.20
N LEU A 109 -11.31 -16.74 1.09
CA LEU A 109 -11.97 -17.21 -0.13
C LEU A 109 -11.20 -18.36 -0.80
N SER A 110 -9.87 -18.32 -0.78
CA SER A 110 -9.02 -19.38 -1.36
C SER A 110 -8.96 -20.65 -0.49
N THR A 111 -9.21 -20.54 0.82
CA THR A 111 -9.21 -21.68 1.74
C THR A 111 -10.53 -22.44 1.75
N LYS A 112 -11.66 -21.77 1.47
CA LYS A 112 -12.98 -22.42 1.36
C LYS A 112 -13.09 -23.22 0.08
#